data_AF-A0A3L6TQQ5-F1
#
_entry.id   AF-A0A3L6TQQ5-F1
#
_cell.length_a   1.000
_cell.length_b   1.000
_cell.length_c   1.000
_cell.angle_alpha   90.00
_cell.angle_beta   90.00
_cell.angle_gamma   90.00
#
_symmetry.space_group_name_H-M   'P 1'
#
loop_
_entity.id
_entity.type
_entity.pdbx_description
1 polymer ?
#
loop_
_entity_poly.entity_id
_entity_poly.type
_entity_poly.pdbx_seq_one_letter_code
_entity_poly.pdbx_strand_id
1 'polypeptide(L)' 'MLEQVAWPPHFNMVILPQYDGVVDPREFLLKYEAVVESNGGGSAIKVKAFVLALKGSVQHWYASLPKGHIYA' A
#
# COMPACT_ATOMS: atom_id res chain seq x y z
N MET A 1 15.21 -5.20 -0.40
CA MET A 1 14.98 -3.91 0.30
C MET A 1 13.97 -3.12 -0.51
N LEU A 2 12.71 -3.05 -0.09
CA LEU A 2 11.65 -2.39 -0.87
C LEU A 2 11.89 -0.89 -1.09
N GLU A 3 12.68 -0.27 -0.23
CA GLU A 3 13.10 1.13 -0.38
C GLU A 3 13.88 1.39 -1.67
N GLN A 4 14.53 0.37 -2.24
CA GLN A 4 15.30 0.51 -3.49
C GLN A 4 14.46 0.36 -4.77
N VAL A 5 13.17 0.05 -4.65
CA VAL A 5 12.29 -0.11 -5.81
C VAL A 5 11.87 1.27 -6.30
N ALA A 6 12.35 1.67 -7.48
CA ALA A 6 11.95 2.91 -8.12
C ALA A 6 10.45 2.89 -8.45
N TRP A 7 9.79 4.04 -8.30
CA TRP A 7 8.41 4.18 -8.76
C TRP A 7 8.35 4.13 -10.29
N PRO A 8 7.32 3.51 -10.89
CA PRO A 8 7.07 3.64 -12.32
C PRO A 8 6.92 5.13 -12.70
N PRO A 9 7.41 5.56 -13.88
CA PRO A 9 7.45 6.97 -14.28
C PRO A 9 6.09 7.66 -14.35
N HIS A 10 4.99 6.90 -14.42
CA HIS A 10 3.62 7.42 -14.47
C HIS A 10 2.75 6.91 -13.31
N PHE A 11 3.36 6.43 -12.23
CA PHE A 11 2.62 5.91 -11.10
C PHE A 11 1.88 7.04 -10.37
N ASN A 12 0.55 7.03 -10.44
CA ASN A 12 -0.26 8.04 -9.80
C ASN A 12 -0.68 7.60 -8.39
N MET A 13 -0.11 8.24 -7.38
CA MET A 13 -0.41 7.94 -5.97
C MET A 13 -1.76 8.52 -5.51
N VAL A 14 -2.29 9.53 -6.21
CA VAL A 14 -3.54 10.23 -5.85
C VAL A 14 -4.76 9.34 -6.06
N ILE A 15 -4.70 8.41 -7.02
CA ILE A 15 -5.80 7.50 -7.34
C ILE A 15 -5.78 6.21 -6.51
N LEU A 16 -4.80 6.04 -5.61
CA LEU A 16 -4.75 4.87 -4.75
C LEU A 16 -5.97 4.89 -3.81
N PRO A 17 -6.71 3.77 -3.71
CA PRO A 17 -7.75 3.67 -2.72
C PRO A 17 -7.13 3.77 -1.33
N GLN A 18 -7.84 4.41 -0.40
CA GLN A 18 -7.39 4.54 0.97
C GLN A 18 -8.10 3.56 1.89
N TYR A 19 -7.37 3.05 2.87
CA TYR A 19 -7.85 2.11 3.86
C TYR A 19 -7.78 2.70 5.27
N ASP A 20 -8.95 2.88 5.88
CA ASP A 20 -9.13 3.35 7.27
C ASP A 20 -9.51 2.23 8.25
N GLY A 21 -9.64 0.98 7.77
CA GLY A 21 -10.01 -0.16 8.61
C GLY A 21 -11.52 -0.42 8.71
N VAL A 22 -12.37 0.42 8.13
CA VAL A 22 -13.84 0.25 8.18
C VAL A 22 -14.37 -0.52 6.97
N VAL A 23 -13.78 -0.30 5.79
CA VAL A 23 -14.15 -1.00 4.55
C VAL A 23 -13.76 -2.48 4.63
N ASP A 24 -14.53 -3.37 3.99
CA ASP A 24 -14.18 -4.79 3.89
C ASP A 24 -12.74 -4.93 3.33
N PRO A 25 -11.85 -5.64 4.02
CA PRO A 25 -10.45 -5.75 3.61
C PRO A 25 -10.27 -6.38 2.22
N ARG A 26 -11.15 -7.33 1.82
CA ARG A 26 -11.07 -7.97 0.50
C ARG A 26 -11.52 -7.03 -0.60
N GLU A 27 -12.57 -6.24 -0.36
CA GLU A 27 -13.00 -5.22 -1.30
C GLU A 27 -11.91 -4.16 -1.51
N PHE A 28 -11.27 -3.72 -0.43
CA PHE A 28 -10.14 -2.80 -0.52
C PHE A 28 -8.99 -3.41 -1.34
N LEU A 29 -8.56 -4.63 -1.03
CA LEU A 29 -7.46 -5.30 -1.72
C LEU A 29 -7.75 -5.45 -3.22
N LEU A 30 -8.96 -5.85 -3.59
CA LEU A 30 -9.35 -5.99 -5.00
C LEU A 30 -9.19 -4.67 -5.77
N LYS A 31 -9.71 -3.57 -5.21
CA LYS A 31 -9.59 -2.22 -5.81
C LYS A 31 -8.14 -1.75 -5.84
N TYR A 32 -7.42 -1.99 -4.76
CA TYR A 32 -6.04 -1.59 -4.60
C TYR A 32 -5.12 -2.25 -5.63
N GLU A 33 -5.20 -3.58 -5.75
CA GLU A 33 -4.37 -4.32 -6.70
C GLU A 33 -4.67 -3.91 -8.14
N ALA A 34 -5.95 -3.78 -8.49
CA ALA A 34 -6.37 -3.33 -9.82
C ALA A 34 -5.80 -1.95 -10.17
N VAL A 35 -5.81 -0.99 -9.24
CA VAL A 35 -5.25 0.36 -9.46
C VAL A 35 -3.74 0.29 -9.60
N VAL A 36 -3.04 -0.44 -8.72
CA VAL A 36 -1.57 -0.55 -8.78
C VAL A 36 -1.12 -1.20 -10.08
N GLU A 37 -1.77 -2.29 -10.51
CA GLU A 37 -1.44 -3.00 -11.75
C GLU A 37 -1.74 -2.15 -12.99
N SER A 38 -2.86 -1.43 -12.99
CA SER A 38 -3.20 -0.48 -14.07
C SER A 38 -2.19 0.67 -14.19
N ASN A 39 -1.47 1.00 -13.11
CA ASN A 39 -0.40 2.00 -13.10
C ASN A 39 1.00 1.40 -13.42
N GLY A 40 1.04 0.15 -13.90
CA GLY A 40 2.29 -0.56 -14.19
C GLY A 40 3.04 -1.05 -12.94
N GLY A 41 2.36 -1.11 -11.80
CA GLY A 41 2.93 -1.56 -10.55
C GLY A 41 2.86 -3.08 -10.37
N GLY A 42 4.02 -3.73 -10.19
CA GLY A 42 4.11 -5.13 -9.79
C GLY A 42 4.09 -5.33 -8.28
N SER A 43 4.38 -6.56 -7.81
CA SER A 43 4.31 -6.93 -6.38
C SER A 43 5.15 -6.03 -5.46
N ALA A 44 6.33 -5.61 -5.91
CA ALA A 44 7.18 -4.70 -5.14
C ALA A 44 6.57 -3.30 -4.99
N ILE A 45 5.87 -2.81 -6.02
CA ILE A 45 5.14 -1.54 -5.98
C ILE A 45 3.88 -1.70 -5.12
N LYS A 46 3.16 -2.84 -5.21
CA LYS A 46 2.01 -3.14 -4.35
C LYS A 46 2.38 -3.08 -2.86
N VAL A 47 3.54 -3.54 -2.44
CA VAL A 47 3.90 -3.44 -1.02
C VAL A 47 4.34 -2.01 -0.66
N LYS A 48 5.09 -1.32 -1.54
CA LYS A 48 5.54 0.05 -1.30
C LYS A 48 4.37 1.05 -1.25
N ALA A 49 3.40 0.91 -2.14
CA ALA A 49 2.19 1.74 -2.19
C ALA A 49 1.18 1.40 -1.09
N PHE A 50 1.26 0.21 -0.48
CA PHE A 50 0.32 -0.19 0.57
C PHE A 50 0.43 0.74 1.78
N VAL A 51 1.66 1.09 2.14
CA VAL A 51 1.93 2.06 3.22
C VAL A 51 1.28 3.42 2.95
N LEU A 52 1.20 3.84 1.68
CA LEU A 52 0.58 5.10 1.26
C LEU A 52 -0.95 5.02 1.23
N ALA A 53 -1.49 3.83 1.03
CA ALA A 53 -2.93 3.59 1.03
C ALA A 53 -3.52 3.60 2.46
N LEU A 54 -2.72 3.40 3.50
CA LEU A 54 -3.20 3.45 4.88
C LEU A 54 -3.52 4.90 5.29
N LYS A 55 -4.67 5.11 5.93
CA LYS A 55 -5.05 6.41 6.51
C LYS A 55 -5.58 6.26 7.93
N GLY A 56 -5.65 7.40 8.64
CA GLY A 56 -6.26 7.48 9.96
C GLY A 56 -5.62 6.54 10.98
N SER A 57 -6.46 5.86 11.77
CA SER A 57 -6.01 4.97 12.85
C SER A 57 -5.14 3.81 12.36
N VAL A 58 -5.37 3.31 11.14
CA VAL A 58 -4.58 2.20 10.57
C VAL A 58 -3.18 2.66 10.20
N GLN A 59 -3.03 3.88 9.69
CA GLN A 59 -1.72 4.46 9.41
C GLN A 59 -0.93 4.67 10.71
N HIS A 60 -1.60 5.16 11.76
CA HIS A 60 -0.97 5.34 13.07
C HIS A 60 -0.56 3.99 13.70
N TRP A 61 -1.42 2.97 13.59
CA TRP A 61 -1.07 1.61 13.99
C TRP A 61 0.17 1.10 13.25
N TYR A 62 0.21 1.22 11.92
CA TYR A 62 1.38 0.80 11.13
C TYR A 62 2.66 1.55 11.52
N ALA A 63 2.57 2.86 11.76
CA ALA A 63 3.71 3.67 12.20
C ALA A 63 4.18 3.32 13.63
N SER A 64 3.29 2.79 14.47
CA SER A 64 3.61 2.35 15.84
C SER A 64 4.29 0.96 15.89
N LEU A 65 4.31 0.22 14.78
CA LEU A 65 4.96 -1.08 14.73
C LEU A 65 6.48 -0.93 14.90
N PRO A 66 7.12 -1.73 15.79
CA PRO A 66 8.56 -1.70 15.95
C PRO A 66 9.24 -2.13 14.65
N LYS A 67 10.23 -1.35 14.21
CA LYS A 67 11.01 -1.65 13.01
C LYS A 67 11.73 -2.99 13.21
N GLY A 68 11.35 -4.02 12.44
CA GLY A 68 12.05 -5.32 12.43
C GLY A 68 11.29 -6.53 12.95
N HIS A 69 10.01 -6.43 13.32
CA HIS A 69 9.21 -7.58 13.76
C HIS A 69 8.12 -7.97 12.76
N ILE A 70 8.53 -8.38 11.56
CA ILE A 70 7.74 -9.34 10.78
C ILE A 70 8.58 -10.61 10.79
N TYR A 71 8.37 -11.46 11.80
CA TYR A 71 8.94 -12.80 11.78
C TYR A 71 8.19 -13.61 10.72
N ALA A 72 8.98 -14.25 9.86
CA ALA A 72 8.53 -15.23 8.87
C ALA A 72 7.79 -16.40 9.52
#